data_AF-F4WKL5-F1
#
_entry.id   AF-F4WKL5-F1
#
_cell.length_a   1.000
_cell.length_b   1.000
_cell.length_c   1.000
_cell.angle_alpha   90.00
_cell.angle_beta   90.00
_cell.angle_gamma   90.00
#
_symmetry.space_group_name_H-M   'P 1'
#
loop_
_entity.id
_entity.type
_entity.pdbx_description
1 polymer ?
#
loop_
_entity_poly.entity_id
_entity_poly.type
_entity_poly.pdbx_seq_one_letter_code
_entity_poly.pdbx_strand_id
1 'polypeptide(L)' 'MASDKQFIRHCIRYEFHQEKSAAKACESICSGLGVNVVSKSTCEFWFRRFKEDDFDVSDRERSGAPQKVTNNELQALLD' A
#
# COMPACT_ATOMS: atom_id res chain seq x y z
N MET A 1 0.28 -8.34 11.76
CA MET A 1 1.60 -7.71 11.60
C MET A 1 1.53 -6.87 10.34
N ALA A 2 1.82 -5.58 10.40
CA ALA A 2 1.88 -4.74 9.20
C ALA A 2 2.86 -5.40 8.22
N SER A 3 2.44 -5.64 6.97
CA SER A 3 3.38 -6.08 5.95
C SER A 3 4.41 -4.98 5.71
N ASP A 4 5.62 -5.33 5.28
CA ASP A 4 6.68 -4.34 4.96
C ASP A 4 6.13 -3.21 4.05
N LYS A 5 5.17 -3.53 3.18
CA LYS A 5 4.47 -2.55 2.34
C LYS A 5 3.64 -1.53 3.12
N GLN A 6 2.86 -1.95 4.12
CA GLN A 6 2.07 -1.03 4.95
C GLN A 6 2.99 -0.12 5.77
N PHE A 7 4.09 -0.65 6.28
CA PHE A 7 5.09 0.16 6.97
C PHE A 7 5.63 1.27 6.06
N ILE A 8 6.06 0.95 4.84
CA ILE A 8 6.51 1.97 3.87
C ILE A 8 5.42 2.99 3.56
N ARG A 9 4.16 2.56 3.38
CA ARG A 9 3.04 3.49 3.12
C ARG A 9 2.79 4.45 4.28
N HIS A 10 2.93 3.99 5.52
CA HIS A 10 2.87 4.86 6.69
C HIS A 10 4.02 5.86 6.71
N CYS A 11 5.23 5.47 6.31
CA CYS A 11 6.34 6.42 6.15
C CYS A 11 6.04 7.48 5.06
N ILE A 12 5.48 7.07 3.91
CA ILE A 12 5.05 8.01 2.87
C ILE A 12 4.01 9.00 3.41
N ARG A 13 3.03 8.51 4.19
CA ARG A 13 2.01 9.35 4.82
C ARG A 13 2.62 10.33 5.83
N TYR A 14 3.57 9.89 6.64
CA TYR A 14 4.29 10.78 7.55
C TYR A 14 4.98 11.91 6.78
N GLU A 15 5.71 11.60 5.70
CA GLU A 15 6.39 12.62 4.89
C GLU A 15 5.42 13.57 4.16
N PHE A 16 4.23 13.09 3.82
CA PHE A 16 3.15 13.94 3.28
C PHE A 16 2.68 14.98 4.31
N HIS A 17 2.48 14.58 5.57
CA HIS A 17 2.11 15.51 6.64
C HIS A 17 3.23 16.50 7.01
N GLN A 18 4.48 16.18 6.67
CA GLN A 18 5.62 17.11 6.75
C GLN A 18 5.69 18.09 5.56
N GLU A 19 4.65 18.15 4.72
CA GLU A 19 4.53 19.01 3.54
C GLU A 19 5.68 18.85 2.53
N LYS A 20 6.36 17.69 2.54
CA LYS A 20 7.40 17.40 1.55
C LYS A 20 6.77 17.13 0.19
N SER A 21 7.57 17.22 -0.88
CA SER A 21 7.16 16.69 -2.19
C SER A 21 7.32 15.16 -2.24
N ALA A 22 6.60 14.48 -3.12
CA ALA A 22 6.74 13.03 -3.31
C ALA A 22 8.17 12.59 -3.64
N ALA A 23 8.92 13.42 -4.39
CA ALA A 23 10.33 13.18 -4.69
C ALA A 23 11.21 13.25 -3.43
N LYS A 24 11.08 14.33 -2.63
CA LYS A 24 11.82 14.47 -1.37
C LYS A 24 11.45 13.40 -0.35
N ALA A 25 10.19 13.00 -0.31
CA ALA A 25 9.72 11.89 0.53
C ALA A 25 10.40 10.57 0.12
N CYS A 26 10.43 10.27 -1.19
CA CYS A 26 11.11 9.10 -1.72
C CYS A 26 12.60 9.07 -1.32
N GLU A 27 13.30 10.20 -1.48
CA GLU A 27 14.71 10.33 -1.09
C GLU A 27 14.92 10.15 0.41
N SER A 28 14.08 10.79 1.24
CA SER A 28 14.15 10.70 2.71
C SER A 28 13.94 9.27 3.19
N ILE A 29 12.94 8.58 2.63
CA ILE A 29 12.62 7.18 2.97
C ILE A 29 13.75 6.25 2.55
N CYS A 30 14.25 6.37 1.32
CA CYS A 30 15.37 5.54 0.87
C CYS A 30 16.68 5.81 1.65
N SER A 31 16.90 7.05 2.07
CA SER A 31 18.04 7.39 2.93
C SER A 31 17.93 6.79 4.34
N GLY A 32 16.71 6.68 4.89
CA GLY A 32 16.48 6.22 6.26
C GLY A 32 16.30 4.71 6.40
N LEU A 33 15.71 4.06 5.39
CA LEU A 33 15.31 2.64 5.45
C LEU A 33 16.10 1.74 4.51
N GLY A 34 16.82 2.30 3.54
CA GLY A 34 17.63 1.54 2.59
C GLY A 34 17.39 1.92 1.13
N VAL A 35 18.37 1.59 0.29
CA VAL A 35 18.35 1.92 -1.14
C VAL A 35 17.20 1.19 -1.83
N ASN A 36 16.47 1.89 -2.71
CA ASN A 36 15.36 1.36 -3.52
C ASN A 36 14.20 0.73 -2.73
N VAL A 37 14.01 1.13 -1.47
CA VAL A 37 12.86 0.68 -0.64
C VAL A 37 11.52 1.13 -1.24
N VAL A 38 11.48 2.31 -1.86
CA VAL A 38 10.29 2.82 -2.55
C VAL A 38 10.68 3.52 -3.84
N SER A 39 9.86 3.39 -4.88
CA SER A 39 10.04 4.14 -6.13
C SER A 39 9.37 5.50 -6.05
N LYS A 40 9.87 6.46 -6.83
CA LYS A 40 9.24 7.79 -6.99
C LYS A 40 7.77 7.67 -7.43
N SER A 41 7.47 6.78 -8.37
CA SER A 41 6.10 6.52 -8.86
C SER A 41 5.17 6.00 -7.76
N THR A 42 5.68 5.18 -6.83
CA THR A 42 4.90 4.71 -5.69
C THR A 42 4.61 5.86 -4.73
N CYS A 43 5.60 6.70 -4.41
CA CYS A 43 5.37 7.90 -3.60
C CYS A 43 4.33 8.83 -4.25
N GLU A 44 4.43 9.10 -5.56
CA GLU A 44 3.47 9.95 -6.28
C GLU A 44 2.05 9.38 -6.25
N PHE A 45 1.90 8.06 -6.42
CA PHE A 45 0.62 7.38 -6.34
C PHE A 45 -0.06 7.60 -4.97
N TRP A 46 0.69 7.39 -3.89
CA TRP A 46 0.17 7.56 -2.52
C TRP A 46 -0.10 9.02 -2.17
N PHE A 47 0.77 9.93 -2.58
CA PHE A 47 0.56 11.37 -2.41
C PHE A 47 -0.72 11.85 -3.08
N ARG A 48 -1.06 11.32 -4.26
CA ARG A 48 -2.33 11.64 -4.93
C ARG A 48 -3.53 11.18 -4.11
N ARG A 49 -3.51 9.96 -3.55
CA ARG A 49 -4.58 9.48 -2.65
C ARG A 49 -4.71 10.36 -1.41
N PHE A 50 -3.61 10.73 -0.77
CA PHE A 50 -3.64 11.58 0.43
C PHE A 50 -4.15 13.00 0.15
N LYS A 51 -3.93 13.54 -1.06
CA LYS A 51 -4.54 14.81 -1.48
C LYS A 51 -6.06 14.73 -1.66
N GLU A 52 -6.59 13.54 -1.89
CA GLU A 52 -8.01 13.23 -1.97
C GLU A 52 -8.59 12.82 -0.60
N ASP A 53 -7.86 13.09 0.49
CA ASP A 53 -8.20 12.72 1.88
C ASP A 53 -8.31 11.20 2.14
N ASP A 54 -7.82 10.38 1.20
CA ASP A 54 -7.81 8.92 1.32
C ASP A 54 -6.52 8.43 1.97
N PHE A 55 -6.56 8.33 3.31
CA PHE A 55 -5.44 7.91 4.14
C PHE A 55 -5.37 6.40 4.45
N ASP A 56 -6.23 5.58 3.84
CA ASP A 56 -6.18 4.14 4.04
C ASP A 56 -5.00 3.51 3.29
N VAL A 57 -4.01 3.05 4.05
CA VAL A 57 -2.78 2.41 3.55
C VAL A 57 -2.95 0.93 3.25
N SER A 58 -4.12 0.36 3.51
CA SER A 58 -4.43 -1.04 3.23
C SER A 58 -4.50 -1.30 1.72
N ASP A 59 -4.23 -2.54 1.32
CA ASP A 59 -4.55 -2.96 -0.04
C ASP A 59 -6.07 -3.01 -0.18
N ARG A 60 -6.61 -2.35 -1.21
CA ARG A 60 -8.00 -2.53 -1.59
C ARG A 60 -8.21 -3.96 -2.09
N GLU A 61 -9.41 -4.50 -1.88
CA GLU A 61 -9.78 -5.78 -2.45
C GLU A 61 -9.58 -5.75 -3.97
N ARG A 62 -8.86 -6.73 -4.49
CA ARG A 62 -8.63 -6.86 -5.92
C ARG A 62 -9.79 -7.63 -6.53
N SER A 63 -10.59 -6.97 -7.36
CA SER A 63 -11.53 -7.65 -8.25
C SER A 63 -10.73 -8.59 -9.15
N GLY A 64 -10.97 -9.90 -9.00
CA GLY A 64 -10.28 -10.95 -9.78
C GLY A 64 -9.47 -11.96 -8.97
N ALA A 65 -9.40 -11.86 -7.64
CA ALA A 65 -8.94 -12.99 -6.84
C ALA A 65 -9.96 -14.16 -6.98
N PRO A 66 -9.52 -15.40 -7.28
CA PRO A 66 -10.42 -16.54 -7.25
C PRO A 66 -11.09 -16.59 -5.88
N GLN A 67 -12.42 -16.67 -5.87
CA GLN A 67 -13.17 -16.89 -4.65
C GLN A 67 -12.59 -18.16 -4.00
N LYS A 68 -12.18 -18.07 -2.73
CA LYS A 68 -11.73 -19.25 -2.00
C LYS A 68 -12.96 -20.14 -1.81
N VAL A 69 -13.19 -21.05 -2.74
CA VAL A 69 -14.23 -22.05 -2.60
C VAL A 69 -13.87 -22.89 -1.38
N THR A 70 -14.74 -22.86 -0.39
CA THR A 70 -14.57 -23.64 0.84
C THR A 70 -14.89 -25.11 0.56
N ASN A 71 -14.32 -26.03 1.33
CA ASN A 71 -14.63 -27.46 1.19
C ASN A 71 -16.13 -27.76 1.29
N ASN A 72 -16.87 -26.97 2.08
CA ASN A 72 -18.31 -27.11 2.22
C ASN A 72 -19.05 -26.78 0.91
N GLU A 73 -18.62 -25.75 0.18
CA GLU A 73 -19.18 -25.38 -1.13
C GLU A 73 -18.83 -26.42 -2.20
N LEU A 74 -17.65 -27.05 -2.12
CA LEU A 74 -17.28 -28.17 -2.98
C LEU A 74 -18.14 -29.41 -2.68
N GLN A 75 -18.43 -29.68 -1.41
CA GLN A 75 -19.18 -30.86 -1.00
C GLN A 75 -20.65 -30.78 -1.42
N ALA A 76 -21.27 -29.60 -1.35
CA ALA A 76 -22.64 -29.37 -1.78
C ALA A 76 -22.89 -29.49 -3.30
N LEU A 77 -21.85 -29.57 -4.13
CA LEU A 77 -21.95 -29.80 -5.58
C LEU A 77 -21.87 -31.28 -5.98
N LEU A 78 -21.43 -32.14 -5.05
CA LEU A 78 -21.31 -33.58 -5.26
C LEU A 78 -22.55 -34.35 -4.80
N ASP A 79 -23.44 -33.71 -4.05
CA ASP A 79 -24.77 -34.18 -3.65
C ASP A 79 -25.83 -33.83 -4.73
#